data_AF-A0A6P0R714-F1
#
_entry.id   AF-A0A6P0R714-F1
#
_cell.length_a   1.000
_cell.length_b   1.000
_cell.length_c   1.000
_cell.angle_alpha   90.00
_cell.angle_beta   90.00
_cell.angle_gamma   90.00
#
_symmetry.space_group_name_H-M   'P 1'
#
loop_
_entity.id
_entity.type
_entity.pdbx_description
1 polymer ?
#
loop_
_entity_poly.entity_id
_entity_poly.type
_entity_poly.pdbx_seq_one_letter_code
_entity_poly.pdbx_strand_id
1 'polypeptide(L)'
;MRSAINIDSISAIIQSNYRLIKIAKKGIVDTQKFKYDPEIIELEELVKRVPNDKDWELYEHCAVLRLYAIYENFVEYLISSWLKYLQNIVENYLELDQKIQNTHREGVGRILLEFKKDRFKEFSINQVVIGLFYGTTSENKNYELLPQAFLF
;
A
#
# COMPACT_ATOMS: atom_id res chain seq x y z
N MET A 1 -25.22 -4.73 -12.12
CA MET A 1 -25.33 -3.27 -12.34
C MET A 1 -24.53 -2.59 -11.22
N ARG A 2 -23.28 -2.19 -11.49
CA ARG A 2 -22.44 -1.49 -10.49
C ARG A 2 -22.94 -0.04 -10.44
N SER A 3 -23.52 0.40 -9.32
CA SER A 3 -23.79 1.82 -9.11
C SER A 3 -22.45 2.56 -9.13
N ALA A 4 -22.23 3.38 -10.16
CA ALA A 4 -21.07 4.25 -10.19
C ALA A 4 -21.10 5.12 -8.94
N ILE A 5 -20.13 4.93 -8.07
CA ILE A 5 -20.01 5.68 -6.83
C ILE A 5 -19.77 7.14 -7.22
N ASN A 6 -20.70 8.02 -6.85
CA ASN A 6 -20.59 9.45 -7.15
C ASN A 6 -19.51 10.07 -6.24
N ILE A 7 -18.38 10.45 -6.84
CA ILE A 7 -17.23 11.04 -6.16
C ILE A 7 -17.63 12.32 -5.42
N ASP A 8 -18.53 13.11 -5.99
CA ASP A 8 -19.01 14.35 -5.36
C ASP A 8 -19.80 14.05 -4.08
N SER A 9 -20.60 12.97 -4.10
CA SER A 9 -21.33 12.52 -2.91
C SER A 9 -20.39 12.04 -1.81
N ILE A 10 -19.32 11.31 -2.16
CA ILE A 10 -18.28 10.91 -1.18
C ILE A 10 -17.61 12.15 -0.59
N SER A 11 -17.22 13.10 -1.44
CA SER A 11 -16.58 14.36 -1.00
C SER A 11 -17.48 15.13 -0.04
N ALA A 12 -18.77 15.26 -0.35
CA ALA A 12 -19.74 15.91 0.50
C ALA A 12 -19.91 15.20 1.86
N ILE A 13 -19.94 13.86 1.89
CA ILE A 13 -20.02 13.07 3.12
C ILE A 13 -18.78 13.31 4.00
N ILE A 14 -17.59 13.25 3.42
CA ILE A 14 -16.33 13.46 4.15
C ILE A 14 -16.28 14.88 4.73
N GLN A 15 -16.62 15.90 3.94
CA GLN A 15 -16.64 17.29 4.41
C GLN A 15 -17.65 17.50 5.53
N SER A 16 -18.83 16.88 5.43
CA SER A 16 -19.86 16.96 6.46
C SER A 16 -19.39 16.31 7.77
N ASN A 17 -18.79 15.12 7.68
CA ASN A 17 -18.23 14.42 8.84
C ASN A 17 -17.12 15.25 9.51
N TYR A 18 -16.19 15.81 8.72
CA TYR A 18 -15.12 16.66 9.24
C TYR A 18 -15.66 17.90 9.98
N ARG A 19 -16.72 18.52 9.46
CA ARG A 19 -17.41 19.64 10.14
C ARG A 19 -18.06 19.20 11.43
N LEU A 20 -18.75 18.06 11.45
CA LEU A 20 -19.38 17.51 12.67
C LEU A 20 -18.35 17.22 13.76
N ILE A 21 -17.23 16.59 13.41
CA ILE A 21 -16.13 16.35 14.35
C ILE A 21 -15.59 17.68 14.91
N LYS A 22 -15.37 18.67 14.05
CA LYS A 22 -14.90 20.00 14.48
C LYS A 22 -15.89 20.69 15.41
N ILE A 23 -17.20 20.53 15.19
CA ILE A 23 -18.24 21.08 16.07
C ILE A 23 -18.25 20.32 17.40
N ALA A 24 -18.25 18.99 17.37
CA ALA A 24 -18.26 18.17 18.58
C ALA A 24 -17.05 18.43 19.49
N LYS A 25 -15.85 18.62 18.92
CA LYS A 25 -14.64 18.98 19.66
C LYS A 25 -14.72 20.34 20.36
N LYS A 26 -15.52 21.28 19.84
CA LYS A 26 -15.74 22.58 20.51
C LYS A 26 -16.64 22.45 21.75
N GLY A 27 -17.31 21.32 21.93
CA GLY A 27 -18.29 21.08 22.99
C GLY A 27 -19.63 21.77 22.70
N ILE A 28 -20.68 21.26 23.34
CA ILE A 28 -22.00 21.91 23.34
C ILE A 28 -21.96 23.00 24.41
N VAL A 29 -22.17 24.26 24.01
CA VAL A 29 -22.19 25.40 24.93
C VAL A 29 -23.56 25.48 25.60
N ASP A 30 -23.57 25.26 26.92
CA ASP A 30 -24.63 25.50 27.91
C ASP A 30 -26.09 25.53 27.39
N THR A 31 -26.68 24.34 27.25
CA THR A 31 -28.04 24.09 26.74
C THR A 31 -29.11 24.09 27.84
N GLN A 32 -28.92 24.81 28.95
CA GLN A 32 -29.85 24.78 30.11
C GLN A 32 -31.32 25.03 29.74
N LYS A 33 -31.59 25.80 28.68
CA LYS A 33 -32.96 26.04 28.15
C LYS A 33 -33.58 24.87 27.37
N PHE A 34 -32.79 23.89 26.93
CA PHE A 34 -33.21 22.79 26.06
C PHE A 34 -32.84 21.40 26.64
N LYS A 35 -32.57 21.34 27.95
CA LYS A 35 -32.09 20.15 28.67
C LYS A 35 -33.00 18.90 28.56
N TYR A 36 -34.27 19.10 28.19
CA TYR A 36 -35.26 18.04 28.03
C TYR A 36 -35.69 17.84 26.57
N ASP A 37 -35.04 18.52 25.63
CA ASP A 37 -35.29 18.33 24.21
C ASP A 37 -34.63 17.01 23.75
N PRO A 38 -35.38 16.04 23.21
CA PRO A 38 -34.85 14.76 22.77
C PRO A 38 -33.74 14.91 21.71
N GLU A 39 -33.79 15.92 20.84
CA GLU A 39 -32.76 16.16 19.83
C GLU A 39 -31.43 16.61 20.47
N ILE A 40 -31.51 17.40 21.55
CA ILE A 40 -30.32 17.85 22.30
C ILE A 40 -29.70 16.69 23.07
N ILE A 41 -30.52 15.81 23.65
CA ILE A 41 -30.05 14.59 24.33
C ILE A 41 -29.31 13.68 23.34
N GLU A 42 -29.86 13.48 22.14
CA GLU A 42 -29.23 12.67 21.10
C GLU A 42 -27.90 13.27 20.62
N LEU A 43 -27.83 14.59 20.46
CA LEU A 43 -26.58 15.31 20.14
C LEU A 43 -25.54 15.20 21.25
N GLU A 44 -25.94 15.30 22.54
CA GLU A 44 -25.03 15.10 23.67
C GLU A 44 -24.47 13.68 23.72
N GLU A 45 -25.29 12.66 23.42
CA GLU A 45 -24.83 11.28 23.30
C GLU A 45 -23.86 11.08 22.14
N LEU A 46 -24.11 11.73 20.99
CA LEU A 46 -23.20 11.69 19.86
C LEU A 46 -21.85 12.35 20.17
N VAL A 47 -21.83 13.51 20.84
CA VAL A 47 -20.60 14.19 21.26
C VAL A 47 -19.78 13.32 22.22
N LYS A 48 -20.41 12.58 23.13
CA LYS A 48 -19.73 11.63 24.03
C LYS A 48 -19.04 10.48 23.29
N ARG A 49 -19.51 10.12 22.08
CA ARG A 49 -18.93 9.07 21.24
C ARG A 49 -17.85 9.59 20.29
N VAL A 50 -17.61 10.90 20.24
CA VAL A 50 -16.56 11.46 19.39
C VAL A 50 -15.18 11.08 19.95
N PRO A 51 -14.28 10.52 19.12
CA PRO A 51 -12.94 10.18 19.56
C PRO A 51 -12.19 11.43 20.03
N ASN A 52 -11.34 11.27 21.04
CA ASN A 52 -10.46 12.35 21.47
C ASN A 52 -9.42 12.66 20.37
N ASP A 53 -8.70 13.77 20.50
CA ASP A 53 -7.74 14.22 19.48
C ASP A 53 -6.67 13.17 19.16
N LYS A 54 -6.16 12.45 20.16
CA LYS A 54 -5.12 11.44 19.97
C LYS A 54 -5.65 10.22 19.21
N ASP A 55 -6.86 9.75 19.54
CA ASP A 55 -7.48 8.62 18.87
C ASP A 55 -7.82 8.97 17.41
N TRP A 56 -8.21 10.22 17.16
CA TRP A 56 -8.46 10.72 15.80
C TRP A 56 -7.17 10.81 14.97
N GLU A 57 -6.11 11.40 15.53
CA GLU A 57 -4.79 11.47 14.88
C GLU A 57 -4.23 10.08 14.58
N LEU A 58 -4.36 9.14 15.53
CA LEU A 58 -3.96 7.76 15.35
C LEU A 58 -4.73 7.10 14.20
N TYR A 59 -6.05 7.32 14.13
CA TYR A 59 -6.87 6.81 13.04
C TYR A 59 -6.43 7.37 11.68
N GLU A 60 -6.23 8.69 11.57
CA GLU A 60 -5.79 9.33 10.32
C GLU A 60 -4.43 8.79 9.88
N HIS A 61 -3.47 8.71 10.79
CA HIS A 61 -2.15 8.14 10.48
C HIS A 61 -2.24 6.68 10.03
N CYS A 62 -3.05 5.86 10.72
CA CYS A 62 -3.27 4.47 10.32
C CYS A 62 -3.96 4.35 8.97
N ALA A 63 -4.90 5.25 8.63
CA ALA A 63 -5.57 5.26 7.34
C ALA A 63 -4.57 5.54 6.21
N VAL A 64 -3.67 6.51 6.41
CA VAL A 64 -2.60 6.83 5.46
C VAL A 64 -1.66 5.64 5.27
N LEU A 65 -1.19 5.03 6.36
CA LEU A 65 -0.33 3.84 6.30
C LEU A 65 -1.01 2.66 5.58
N ARG A 66 -2.32 2.45 5.80
CA ARG A 66 -3.09 1.42 5.09
C ARG A 66 -3.18 1.69 3.59
N LEU A 67 -3.38 2.95 3.19
CA LEU A 67 -3.37 3.33 1.77
C LEU A 67 -2.01 3.08 1.14
N TYR A 68 -0.91 3.42 1.83
CA TYR A 68 0.43 3.10 1.37
C TYR A 68 0.65 1.60 1.24
N ALA A 69 0.26 0.80 2.23
CA ALA A 69 0.37 -0.66 2.14
C ALA A 69 -0.44 -1.25 0.97
N ILE A 70 -1.65 -0.73 0.70
CA ILE A 70 -2.45 -1.14 -0.46
C ILE A 70 -1.74 -0.77 -1.76
N TYR A 71 -1.19 0.45 -1.84
CA TYR A 71 -0.46 0.93 -3.00
C TYR A 71 0.82 0.10 -3.25
N GLU A 72 1.63 -0.13 -2.21
CA GLU A 72 2.84 -0.95 -2.27
C GLU A 72 2.53 -2.36 -2.76
N ASN A 73 1.52 -3.01 -2.18
CA ASN A 73 1.06 -4.33 -2.62
C ASN A 73 0.62 -4.33 -4.09
N PHE A 74 -0.10 -3.29 -4.53
CA PHE A 74 -0.53 -3.16 -5.92
C PHE A 74 0.67 -3.00 -6.86
N VAL A 75 1.63 -2.14 -6.53
CA VAL A 75 2.83 -1.90 -7.35
C VAL A 75 3.71 -3.16 -7.40
N GLU A 76 3.93 -3.83 -6.27
CA GLU A 76 4.67 -5.09 -6.21
C GLU A 76 4.00 -6.17 -7.07
N TYR A 77 2.67 -6.30 -6.97
CA TYR A 77 1.91 -7.22 -7.81
C TYR A 77 2.03 -6.88 -9.30
N LEU A 78 1.94 -5.60 -9.66
CA LEU A 78 2.04 -5.14 -11.03
C LEU A 78 3.43 -5.43 -11.62
N ILE A 79 4.50 -5.08 -10.89
CA ILE A 79 5.89 -5.32 -11.33
C ILE A 79 6.14 -6.82 -11.45
N SER A 80 5.72 -7.62 -10.46
CA SER A 80 5.89 -9.08 -10.49
C SER A 80 5.18 -9.71 -11.69
N SER A 81 3.96 -9.25 -11.98
CA SER A 81 3.17 -9.75 -13.12
C SER A 81 3.80 -9.35 -14.44
N TRP A 82 4.29 -8.11 -14.55
CA TRP A 82 4.96 -7.62 -15.74
C TRP A 82 6.27 -8.36 -16.01
N LEU A 83 7.09 -8.64 -14.99
CA LEU A 83 8.33 -9.40 -15.14
C LEU A 83 8.07 -10.84 -15.63
N LYS A 84 7.06 -11.52 -15.07
CA LYS A 84 6.64 -12.84 -15.55
C LYS A 84 6.18 -12.81 -17.01
N TYR A 85 5.43 -11.78 -17.39
CA TYR A 85 5.02 -11.61 -18.77
C TYR A 85 6.22 -11.34 -19.69
N LEU A 86 7.18 -10.51 -19.24
CA LEU A 86 8.38 -10.16 -19.98
C LEU A 86 9.23 -11.40 -20.33
N GLN A 87 9.41 -12.32 -19.38
CA GLN A 87 10.13 -13.58 -19.62
C GLN A 87 9.45 -14.48 -20.65
N ASN A 88 8.12 -14.44 -20.73
CA ASN A 88 7.38 -15.23 -21.72
C ASN A 88 7.52 -14.67 -23.14
N ILE A 89 7.80 -13.38 -23.30
CA ILE A 89 7.93 -12.73 -24.62
C ILE A 89 9.39 -12.59 -25.06
N VAL A 90 10.33 -12.44 -24.13
CA VAL A 90 11.76 -12.40 -24.38
C VAL A 90 12.35 -13.66 -23.76
N GLU A 91 12.47 -14.72 -24.55
CA GLU A 91 12.95 -16.01 -24.03
C GLU A 91 14.42 -15.96 -23.62
N ASN A 92 15.21 -15.06 -24.20
CA ASN A 92 16.65 -14.97 -23.96
C ASN A 92 16.99 -13.76 -23.10
N TYR A 93 17.57 -14.00 -21.92
CA TYR A 93 17.98 -12.92 -21.00
C TYR A 93 18.89 -11.86 -21.64
N LEU A 94 19.76 -12.27 -22.57
CA LEU A 94 20.71 -11.36 -23.24
C LEU A 94 20.02 -10.44 -24.26
N GLU A 95 18.79 -10.75 -24.66
CA GLU A 95 17.97 -9.92 -25.54
C GLU A 95 17.15 -8.88 -24.77
N LEU A 96 17.12 -8.96 -23.44
CA LEU A 96 16.52 -7.91 -22.61
C LEU A 96 17.27 -6.59 -22.78
N ASP A 97 16.56 -5.49 -22.61
CA ASP A 97 17.19 -4.17 -22.57
C ASP A 97 18.28 -4.12 -21.48
N GLN A 98 19.39 -3.46 -21.80
CA GLN A 98 20.56 -3.38 -20.92
C GLN A 98 20.21 -2.82 -19.53
N LYS A 99 19.23 -1.90 -19.45
CA LYS A 99 18.75 -1.36 -18.18
C LYS A 99 18.12 -2.45 -17.32
N ILE A 100 17.27 -3.30 -17.90
CA ILE A 100 16.62 -4.40 -17.20
C ILE A 100 17.66 -5.40 -16.70
N GLN A 101 18.63 -5.76 -17.55
CA GLN A 101 19.71 -6.66 -17.17
C GLN A 101 20.58 -6.09 -16.04
N ASN A 102 20.92 -4.79 -16.11
CA ASN A 102 21.71 -4.12 -15.08
C ASN A 102 20.94 -4.07 -13.76
N THR A 103 19.67 -3.66 -13.78
CA THR A 103 18.82 -3.61 -12.58
C THR A 103 18.69 -4.99 -11.95
N HIS A 104 18.47 -6.04 -12.75
CA HIS A 104 18.40 -7.40 -12.24
C HIS A 104 19.72 -7.85 -11.58
N ARG A 105 20.87 -7.64 -12.24
CA ARG A 105 22.19 -7.98 -11.70
C ARG A 105 22.49 -7.25 -10.39
N GLU A 106 22.28 -5.95 -10.37
CA GLU A 106 22.50 -5.12 -9.18
C GLU A 106 21.56 -5.55 -8.06
N GLY A 107 20.30 -5.84 -8.39
CA GLY A 107 19.29 -6.27 -7.44
C GLY A 107 19.59 -7.60 -6.80
N VAL A 108 19.94 -8.61 -7.61
CA VAL A 108 20.41 -9.91 -7.12
C VAL A 108 21.62 -9.72 -6.20
N GLY A 109 22.58 -8.88 -6.59
CA GLY A 109 23.73 -8.52 -5.75
C GLY A 109 23.33 -7.93 -4.40
N ARG A 110 22.38 -6.98 -4.38
CA ARG A 110 21.85 -6.38 -3.15
C ARG A 110 21.16 -7.39 -2.25
N ILE A 111 20.32 -8.27 -2.82
CA ILE A 111 19.63 -9.32 -2.06
C ILE A 111 20.66 -10.23 -1.38
N LEU A 112 21.72 -10.62 -2.08
CA LEU A 112 22.78 -11.45 -1.52
C LEU A 112 23.56 -10.75 -0.38
N LEU A 113 23.83 -9.45 -0.52
CA LEU A 113 24.45 -8.64 0.54
C LEU A 113 23.55 -8.51 1.78
N GLU A 114 22.25 -8.39 1.55
CA GLU A 114 21.26 -8.13 2.58
C GLU A 114 20.49 -9.38 3.01
N PHE A 115 20.94 -10.57 2.60
CA PHE A 115 20.19 -11.83 2.71
C PHE A 115 19.74 -12.19 4.15
N LYS A 116 20.44 -11.65 5.15
CA LYS A 116 20.10 -11.83 6.58
C LYS A 116 18.93 -10.97 7.06
N LYS A 117 18.45 -10.01 6.26
CA LYS A 117 17.30 -9.15 6.62
C LYS A 117 15.99 -9.93 6.55
N ASP A 118 15.05 -9.55 7.40
CA ASP A 118 13.76 -10.22 7.55
C ASP A 118 12.98 -10.34 6.23
N ARG A 119 13.05 -9.32 5.37
CA ARG A 119 12.40 -9.29 4.04
C ARG A 119 12.88 -10.36 3.06
N PHE A 120 14.00 -11.04 3.33
CA PHE A 120 14.56 -12.08 2.45
C PHE A 120 14.59 -13.48 3.10
N LYS A 121 14.04 -13.64 4.31
CA LYS A 121 14.07 -14.92 5.06
C LYS A 121 13.41 -16.09 4.33
N GLU A 122 12.44 -15.82 3.47
CA GLU A 122 11.70 -16.84 2.73
C GLU A 122 12.44 -17.34 1.48
N PHE A 123 13.47 -16.63 1.04
CA PHE A 123 14.27 -17.03 -0.11
C PHE A 123 15.45 -17.89 0.32
N SER A 124 15.79 -18.88 -0.50
CA SER A 124 17.09 -19.54 -0.43
C SER A 124 18.11 -18.80 -1.31
N ILE A 125 19.39 -18.85 -0.93
CA ILE A 125 20.47 -18.26 -1.74
C ILE A 125 20.45 -18.84 -3.15
N ASN A 126 20.18 -20.14 -3.27
CA ASN A 126 20.10 -20.83 -4.55
C ASN A 126 19.00 -20.22 -5.44
N GLN A 127 17.80 -19.99 -4.91
CA GLN A 127 16.72 -19.36 -5.68
C GLN A 127 17.10 -17.96 -6.19
N VAL A 128 17.79 -17.17 -5.36
CA VAL A 128 18.23 -15.81 -5.73
C VAL A 128 19.27 -15.83 -6.86
N VAL A 129 20.17 -16.81 -6.86
CA VAL A 129 21.27 -16.90 -7.83
C VAL A 129 20.84 -17.56 -9.15
N ILE A 130 19.96 -18.57 -9.08
CA ILE A 130 19.60 -19.42 -10.22
C ILE A 130 19.08 -18.59 -11.41
N GLY A 131 18.22 -17.62 -11.17
CA GLY A 131 17.63 -16.81 -12.24
C GLY A 131 18.68 -16.03 -13.05
N LEU A 132 19.64 -15.41 -12.36
CA LEU A 132 20.75 -14.70 -12.98
C LEU A 132 21.77 -15.67 -13.61
N PHE A 133 22.05 -16.79 -12.95
CA PHE A 133 22.98 -17.80 -13.46
C PHE A 133 22.50 -18.37 -14.80
N TYR A 134 21.24 -18.80 -14.91
CA TYR A 134 20.70 -19.25 -16.19
C TYR A 134 20.72 -18.16 -17.24
N GLY A 135 20.33 -16.92 -16.89
CA GLY A 135 20.35 -15.79 -17.83
C GLY A 135 21.73 -15.42 -18.39
N THR A 136 22.81 -15.77 -17.69
CA THR A 136 24.19 -15.41 -18.08
C THR A 136 24.99 -16.58 -18.67
N THR A 137 24.41 -17.77 -18.74
CA THR A 137 25.06 -18.98 -19.26
C THR A 137 24.44 -19.41 -20.59
N SER A 138 24.93 -20.51 -21.17
CA SER A 138 24.35 -21.14 -22.37
C SER A 138 22.91 -21.62 -22.19
N GLU A 139 22.39 -21.60 -20.96
CA GLU A 139 21.00 -21.92 -20.59
C GLU A 139 20.15 -20.65 -20.42
N ASN A 140 20.49 -19.59 -21.16
CA ASN A 140 19.86 -18.25 -21.18
C ASN A 140 18.36 -18.21 -21.48
N LYS A 141 17.72 -19.36 -21.68
CA LYS A 141 16.29 -19.53 -21.96
C LYS A 141 15.42 -19.83 -20.73
N ASN A 142 16.04 -20.26 -19.63
CA ASN A 142 15.34 -20.63 -18.39
C ASN A 142 15.63 -19.64 -17.25
N TYR A 143 15.86 -18.37 -17.59
CA TYR A 143 16.22 -17.36 -16.61
C TYR A 143 15.01 -16.91 -15.79
N GLU A 144 15.26 -16.58 -14.53
CA GLU A 144 14.25 -16.01 -13.63
C GLU A 144 14.55 -14.52 -13.35
N LEU A 145 13.60 -13.63 -13.63
CA LEU A 145 13.60 -12.24 -13.17
C LEU A 145 12.94 -12.17 -11.82
N LEU A 146 13.75 -12.26 -10.76
CA LEU A 146 13.25 -12.20 -9.40
C LEU A 146 12.64 -10.81 -9.13
N PRO A 147 11.34 -10.67 -8.84
CA PRO A 147 10.72 -9.35 -8.65
C PRO A 147 11.37 -8.52 -7.53
N GLN A 148 11.85 -9.19 -6.49
CA GLN A 148 12.55 -8.58 -5.37
C GLN A 148 13.84 -7.87 -5.83
N ALA A 149 14.42 -8.28 -6.97
CA ALA A 149 15.56 -7.61 -7.59
C ALA A 149 15.19 -6.30 -8.31
N PHE A 150 13.94 -5.87 -8.24
CA PHE A 150 13.43 -4.63 -8.83
C PHE A 150 12.69 -3.73 -7.82
N LEU A 151 12.49 -4.19 -6.59
CA LEU A 151 11.65 -3.56 -5.56
C LEU A 151 12.48 -3.00 -4.39
N PHE A 152 13.47 -2.15 -4.70
CA PHE A 152 14.34 -1.51 -3.70
C PHE A 152 13.94 -0.07 -3.43
#